data_AF-A0A316WES1-F1
#
_entry.id   AF-A0A316WES1-F1
#
_cell.length_a   1.000
_cell.length_b   1.000
_cell.length_c   1.000
_cell.angle_alpha   90.00
_cell.angle_beta   90.00
_cell.angle_gamma   90.00
#
_symmetry.space_group_name_H-M   'P 1'
#
loop_
_entity.id
_entity.type
_entity.pdbx_description
1 polymer ?
#
loop_
_entity_poly.entity_id
_entity_poly.type
_entity_poly.pdbx_seq_one_letter_code
_entity_poly.pdbx_strand_id
1 'polypeptide(L)'
;AVYLGCEYGGRISSILLNVPGEASTVMTTLDGYPMARKGLAGVALSLSAWSSFIGAFIATCGMVLFAPLLAKWAIAFGPAEYFGLMVFAIVCRGGMAGDRPLKTLLAALLGLFLSSVGIDANSGVYRFTGDSIHLADGIQFVVLVLGLFSVSEILLLLEKTHHGQEAV
;
A
#
# COMPACT_ATOMS: atom_id res chain seq x y z
N ALA A 1 4.76 -15.68 -1.16
CA ALA A 1 3.71 -16.21 -2.06
C ALA A 1 2.48 -15.28 -2.10
N VAL A 2 1.82 -15.04 -0.96
CA VAL A 2 0.61 -14.19 -0.87
C VAL A 2 0.83 -12.78 -1.45
N TYR A 3 1.94 -12.11 -1.07
CA TYR A 3 2.27 -10.77 -1.58
C TYR A 3 2.40 -10.72 -3.11
N LEU A 4 3.13 -11.65 -3.73
CA LEU A 4 3.25 -11.72 -5.19
C LEU A 4 1.90 -12.00 -5.87
N GLY A 5 1.04 -12.81 -5.23
CA GLY A 5 -0.32 -13.08 -5.73
C GLY A 5 -1.20 -11.83 -5.72
N CYS A 6 -1.17 -11.04 -4.64
CA CYS A 6 -1.89 -9.76 -4.56
C CYS A 6 -1.39 -8.75 -5.59
N GLU A 7 -0.08 -8.57 -5.70
CA GLU A 7 0.57 -7.68 -6.67
C GLU A 7 0.23 -8.04 -8.12
N TYR A 8 0.23 -9.34 -8.44
CA TYR A 8 -0.15 -9.81 -9.77
C TYR A 8 -1.65 -9.63 -10.03
N GLY A 9 -2.50 -9.92 -9.03
CA GLY A 9 -3.94 -9.73 -9.12
C GLY A 9 -4.33 -8.28 -9.46
N GLY A 10 -3.67 -7.29 -8.84
CA GLY A 10 -3.88 -5.87 -9.15
C GLY A 10 -3.54 -5.50 -10.60
N ARG A 11 -2.58 -6.18 -11.23
CA ARG A 11 -2.23 -5.95 -12.65
C ARG A 11 -3.28 -6.49 -13.60
N ILE A 12 -4.00 -7.56 -13.24
CA ILE A 12 -5.06 -8.11 -14.08
C ILE A 12 -6.20 -7.11 -14.23
N SER A 13 -6.69 -6.50 -13.14
CA SER A 13 -7.74 -5.47 -13.22
C SER A 13 -7.23 -4.22 -13.95
N SER A 14 -5.97 -3.85 -13.72
CA SER A 14 -5.33 -2.71 -14.36
C SER A 14 -5.28 -2.88 -15.89
N ILE A 15 -4.81 -4.03 -16.38
CA ILE A 15 -4.66 -4.31 -17.82
C ILE A 15 -6.03 -4.49 -18.50
N LEU A 16 -6.98 -5.17 -17.87
CA LEU A 16 -8.27 -5.50 -18.50
C LEU A 16 -9.30 -4.38 -18.38
N LEU A 17 -9.32 -3.67 -17.26
CA LEU A 17 -10.39 -2.73 -16.90
C LEU A 17 -9.93 -1.27 -16.81
N ASN A 18 -8.63 -0.99 -16.97
CA ASN A 18 -8.05 0.36 -16.78
C ASN A 18 -8.32 0.96 -15.39
N VAL A 19 -8.47 0.11 -14.37
CA VAL A 19 -8.66 0.52 -12.98
C VAL A 19 -7.41 0.13 -12.20
N PRO A 20 -6.42 1.04 -12.08
CA PRO A 20 -5.21 0.79 -11.30
C PRO A 20 -5.52 0.82 -9.80
N GLY A 21 -5.15 -0.26 -9.10
CA GLY A 21 -5.28 -0.36 -7.64
C GLY A 21 -4.06 0.17 -6.87
N GLU A 22 -2.91 0.26 -7.53
CA GLU A 22 -1.62 0.64 -6.94
C GLU A 22 -0.91 1.62 -7.88
N ALA A 23 -0.12 2.56 -7.33
CA ALA A 23 0.61 3.53 -8.14
C ALA A 23 1.59 2.85 -9.13
N SER A 24 2.12 1.69 -8.75
CA SER A 24 3.02 0.88 -9.58
C SER A 24 2.32 0.29 -10.81
N THR A 25 1.01 0.01 -10.75
CA THR A 25 0.27 -0.61 -11.86
C THR A 25 -0.28 0.41 -12.85
N VAL A 26 -0.30 1.71 -12.50
CA VAL A 26 -0.70 2.80 -13.40
C VAL A 26 0.13 2.75 -14.69
N MET A 27 1.44 2.59 -14.60
CA MET A 27 2.29 2.50 -15.80
C MET A 27 1.96 1.26 -16.65
N THR A 28 1.57 0.15 -16.00
CA THR A 28 1.13 -1.05 -16.70
C THR A 28 -0.23 -0.86 -17.41
N THR A 29 -1.11 0.01 -16.89
CA THR A 29 -2.38 0.33 -17.57
C THR A 29 -2.18 1.06 -18.88
N LEU A 30 -1.20 1.98 -18.93
CA LEU A 30 -0.94 2.82 -20.11
C LEU A 30 -0.61 1.97 -21.34
N ASP A 31 0.18 0.92 -21.17
CA ASP A 31 0.57 0.03 -22.26
C ASP A 31 -0.36 -1.20 -22.38
N GLY A 32 -0.81 -1.74 -21.25
CA GLY A 32 -1.58 -2.99 -21.19
C GLY A 32 -3.04 -2.84 -21.62
N TYR A 33 -3.71 -1.76 -21.23
CA TYR A 33 -5.13 -1.55 -21.55
C TYR A 33 -5.40 -1.35 -23.05
N PRO A 34 -4.60 -0.57 -23.80
CA PRO A 34 -4.73 -0.50 -25.27
C PRO A 34 -4.52 -1.85 -25.96
N MET A 35 -3.64 -2.70 -25.43
CA MET A 35 -3.38 -4.05 -25.95
C MET A 35 -4.57 -4.97 -25.66
N ALA A 36 -5.16 -4.91 -24.46
CA ALA A 36 -6.38 -5.62 -24.12
C ALA A 36 -7.56 -5.21 -25.01
N ARG A 37 -7.73 -3.91 -25.28
CA ARG A 37 -8.75 -3.36 -26.20
C ARG A 37 -8.63 -3.85 -27.64
N LYS A 38 -7.45 -4.27 -28.08
CA LYS A 38 -7.20 -4.85 -29.41
C LYS A 38 -7.43 -6.36 -29.45
N GLY A 39 -7.97 -6.96 -28.38
CA GLY A 39 -8.17 -8.42 -28.27
C GLY A 39 -6.90 -9.19 -27.88
N LEU A 40 -5.79 -8.49 -27.60
CA LEU A 40 -4.49 -9.09 -27.23
C LEU A 40 -4.31 -9.18 -25.70
N ALA A 41 -5.40 -9.32 -24.94
CA ALA A 41 -5.37 -9.32 -23.48
C ALA A 41 -4.47 -10.43 -22.89
N GLY A 42 -4.51 -11.64 -23.47
CA GLY A 42 -3.63 -12.75 -23.05
C GLY A 42 -2.15 -12.47 -23.29
N VAL A 43 -1.81 -11.75 -24.37
CA VAL A 43 -0.44 -11.35 -24.68
C VAL A 43 0.02 -10.25 -23.72
N ALA A 44 -0.84 -9.29 -23.41
CA ALA A 44 -0.55 -8.22 -22.45
C ALA A 44 -0.23 -8.79 -21.04
N LEU A 45 -1.03 -9.77 -20.59
CA LEU A 45 -0.84 -10.42 -19.30
C LEU A 45 0.46 -11.24 -19.25
N SER A 46 0.75 -12.04 -20.28
CA SER A 46 1.96 -12.87 -20.31
C SER A 46 3.23 -12.02 -20.42
N LEU A 47 3.19 -10.93 -21.18
CA LEU A 47 4.30 -9.97 -21.28
C LEU A 47 4.56 -9.29 -19.93
N SER A 48 3.51 -8.86 -19.23
CA SER A 48 3.64 -8.27 -17.88
C SER A 48 4.22 -9.27 -16.88
N ALA A 49 3.81 -10.54 -16.93
CA ALA A 49 4.34 -11.60 -16.07
C ALA A 49 5.84 -11.83 -16.30
N TRP A 50 6.25 -11.97 -17.56
CA TRP A 50 7.66 -12.19 -17.91
C TRP A 50 8.54 -10.98 -17.60
N SER A 51 8.08 -9.77 -17.92
CA SER A 51 8.78 -8.53 -17.57
C SER A 51 9.00 -8.42 -16.06
N SER A 52 7.97 -8.71 -15.27
CA SER A 52 8.05 -8.68 -13.81
C SER A 52 8.96 -9.76 -13.25
N PHE A 53 8.95 -10.97 -13.83
CA PHE A 53 9.81 -12.07 -13.41
C PHE A 53 11.28 -11.75 -13.63
N ILE A 54 11.62 -11.26 -14.84
CA ILE A 54 12.99 -10.86 -15.18
C ILE A 54 13.44 -9.68 -14.32
N GLY A 55 12.57 -8.68 -14.15
CA GLY A 55 12.83 -7.54 -13.27
C GLY A 55 13.06 -7.96 -11.82
N ALA A 56 12.23 -8.85 -11.28
CA ALA A 56 12.39 -9.39 -9.93
C ALA A 56 13.66 -10.22 -9.79
N PHE A 57 14.02 -11.01 -10.81
CA PHE A 57 15.26 -11.79 -10.81
C PHE A 57 16.50 -10.88 -10.77
N ILE A 58 16.56 -9.89 -11.66
CA ILE A 58 17.64 -8.90 -11.69
C ILE A 58 17.70 -8.11 -10.37
N ALA A 59 16.55 -7.65 -9.87
CA ALA A 59 16.47 -6.93 -8.61
C ALA A 59 16.94 -7.79 -7.43
N THR A 60 16.58 -9.07 -7.39
CA THR A 60 17.01 -9.99 -6.33
C THR A 60 18.52 -10.23 -6.41
N CYS A 61 19.07 -10.54 -7.58
CA CYS A 61 20.51 -10.70 -7.76
C CYS A 61 21.27 -9.42 -7.41
N GLY A 62 20.80 -8.26 -7.87
CA GLY A 62 21.35 -6.96 -7.53
C GLY A 62 21.29 -6.68 -6.03
N MET A 63 20.15 -6.96 -5.39
CA MET A 63 19.99 -6.81 -3.94
C MET A 63 20.97 -7.69 -3.18
N VAL A 64 21.17 -8.95 -3.57
CA VAL A 64 22.15 -9.83 -2.92
C VAL A 64 23.57 -9.29 -3.03
N LEU A 65 23.94 -8.72 -4.19
CA LEU A 65 25.28 -8.15 -4.42
C LEU A 65 25.49 -6.82 -3.67
N PHE A 66 24.48 -5.95 -3.65
CA PHE A 66 24.56 -4.61 -3.05
C PHE A 66 24.11 -4.55 -1.58
N ALA A 67 23.45 -5.59 -1.06
CA ALA A 67 23.04 -5.70 0.34
C ALA A 67 24.16 -5.42 1.34
N PRO A 68 25.38 -5.99 1.21
CA PRO A 68 26.45 -5.71 2.17
C PRO A 68 26.91 -4.24 2.14
N LEU A 69 26.85 -3.59 0.97
CA LEU A 69 27.19 -2.17 0.85
C LEU A 69 26.11 -1.32 1.52
N LEU A 70 24.84 -1.58 1.21
CA LEU A 70 23.69 -0.88 1.79
C LEU A 70 23.61 -1.05 3.31
N ALA A 71 23.92 -2.25 3.83
CA ALA A 71 23.90 -2.52 5.27
C ALA A 71 24.93 -1.66 6.03
N LYS A 72 26.13 -1.46 5.49
CA LYS A 72 27.15 -0.58 6.10
C LYS A 72 26.67 0.86 6.20
N TRP A 73 25.98 1.35 5.15
CA TRP A 73 25.36 2.66 5.17
C TRP A 73 24.22 2.73 6.18
N ALA A 74 23.32 1.74 6.21
CA ALA A 74 22.16 1.72 7.11
C ALA A 74 22.56 1.73 8.60
N ILE A 75 23.68 1.11 8.97
CA ILE A 75 24.19 1.12 10.35
C ILE A 75 24.74 2.51 10.75
N ALA A 76 25.18 3.31 9.76
CA ALA A 76 25.65 4.67 10.00
C ALA A 76 24.50 5.69 10.13
N PHE A 77 23.24 5.30 9.89
CA PHE A 77 22.09 6.19 10.04
C PHE A 77 21.81 6.45 11.53
N GLY A 78 21.82 7.72 11.91
CA GLY A 78 21.40 8.17 13.23
C GLY A 78 19.89 8.43 13.28
N PRO A 79 19.38 8.79 14.48
CA PRO A 79 17.96 9.08 14.68
C PRO A 79 17.44 10.22 13.77
N ALA A 80 18.28 11.21 13.45
CA ALA A 80 17.92 12.35 12.61
C ALA A 80 17.71 11.93 11.15
N GLU A 81 18.59 11.08 10.62
CA GLU A 81 18.50 10.57 9.26
C GLU A 81 17.30 9.61 9.10
N TYR A 82 17.03 8.77 10.09
CA TYR A 82 15.83 7.92 10.12
C TYR A 82 14.54 8.75 10.10
N PHE A 83 14.48 9.82 10.91
CA PHE A 83 13.34 10.73 10.89
C PHE A 83 13.17 11.41 9.52
N GLY A 84 14.27 11.90 8.94
CA GLY A 84 14.28 12.52 7.61
C GLY A 84 13.79 11.57 6.52
N LEU A 85 14.24 10.32 6.53
CA LEU A 85 13.76 9.28 5.61
C LEU A 85 12.26 9.01 5.77
N MET A 86 11.77 8.94 7.00
CA MET A 86 10.36 8.67 7.27
C MET A 86 9.47 9.81 6.80
N VAL A 87 9.88 11.06 7.06
CA VAL A 87 9.19 12.26 6.55
C VAL A 87 9.22 12.30 5.03
N PHE A 88 10.39 12.03 4.42
CA PHE A 88 10.52 11.96 2.97
C PHE A 88 9.59 10.92 2.35
N ALA A 89 9.48 9.73 2.95
CA ALA A 89 8.57 8.69 2.51
C ALA A 89 7.09 9.13 2.56
N ILE A 90 6.67 9.81 3.63
CA ILE A 90 5.30 10.33 3.78
C ILE A 90 5.01 11.42 2.74
N VAL A 91 5.95 12.34 2.53
CA VAL A 91 5.83 13.42 1.53
C VAL A 91 5.79 12.86 0.11
N CYS A 92 6.66 11.92 -0.23
CA CYS A 92 6.63 11.24 -1.53
C CYS A 92 5.31 10.51 -1.77
N ARG A 93 4.77 9.81 -0.75
CA ARG A 93 3.44 9.18 -0.86
C ARG A 93 2.33 10.21 -1.08
N GLY A 94 2.37 11.33 -0.37
CA GLY A 94 1.42 12.42 -0.59
C GLY A 94 1.53 13.04 -1.99
N GLY A 95 2.75 13.20 -2.51
CA GLY A 95 3.02 13.83 -3.81
C GLY A 95 2.67 12.97 -5.02
N MET A 96 2.74 11.64 -4.90
CA MET A 96 2.35 10.73 -5.99
C MET A 96 0.85 10.43 -6.05
N ALA A 97 0.08 10.81 -5.02
CA ALA A 97 -1.31 10.45 -4.89
C ALA A 97 -2.28 11.51 -5.47
N GLY A 98 -2.31 11.60 -6.81
CA GLY A 98 -3.44 12.12 -7.60
C GLY A 98 -4.05 13.48 -7.23
N ASP A 99 -5.33 13.66 -7.60
CA ASP A 99 -6.09 14.94 -7.59
C ASP A 99 -6.21 15.65 -6.23
N ARG A 100 -5.92 14.96 -5.10
CA ARG A 100 -6.14 15.50 -3.74
C ARG A 100 -5.04 15.07 -2.76
N PRO A 101 -3.82 15.61 -2.89
CA PRO A 101 -2.67 15.21 -2.07
C PRO A 101 -2.91 15.42 -0.57
N LEU A 102 -3.70 16.43 -0.20
CA LEU A 102 -4.02 16.76 1.19
C LEU A 102 -4.86 15.67 1.88
N LYS A 103 -5.79 15.02 1.16
CA LYS A 103 -6.58 13.90 1.69
C LYS A 103 -5.70 12.68 1.93
N THR A 104 -4.80 12.39 0.99
CA THR A 104 -3.87 11.26 1.11
C THR A 104 -2.90 11.45 2.27
N LEU A 105 -2.37 12.68 2.44
CA LEU A 105 -1.49 13.00 3.56
C LEU A 105 -2.20 12.84 4.91
N LEU A 106 -3.43 13.35 5.04
CA LEU A 106 -4.23 13.18 6.27
C LEU A 106 -4.52 11.71 6.57
N ALA A 107 -4.89 10.92 5.56
CA ALA A 107 -5.10 9.48 5.72
C ALA A 107 -3.80 8.76 6.14
N ALA A 108 -2.66 9.13 5.56
CA ALA A 108 -1.36 8.57 5.94
C ALA A 108 -0.97 8.93 7.38
N LEU A 109 -1.22 10.16 7.81
CA LEU A 109 -0.95 10.61 9.18
C LEU A 109 -1.87 9.92 10.19
N LEU A 110 -3.16 9.74 9.87
CA LEU A 110 -4.09 8.97 10.70
C LEU A 110 -3.65 7.51 10.82
N GLY A 111 -3.26 6.87 9.71
CA GLY A 111 -2.73 5.51 9.72
C GLY A 111 -1.44 5.40 10.56
N LEU A 112 -0.54 6.37 10.44
CA LEU A 112 0.69 6.43 11.24
C LEU A 112 0.39 6.58 12.74
N PHE A 113 -0.56 7.44 13.10
CA PHE A 113 -1.00 7.60 14.47
C PHE A 113 -1.56 6.30 15.04
N LEU A 114 -2.47 5.62 14.31
CA LEU A 114 -3.04 4.35 14.74
C LEU A 114 -1.97 3.24 14.84
N SER A 115 -0.99 3.23 13.93
CA SER A 115 0.14 2.28 13.96
C SER A 115 1.12 2.54 15.11
N SER A 116 1.11 3.73 15.71
CA SER A 116 2.00 4.08 16.83
C SER A 116 1.50 3.57 18.19
N VAL A 117 0.27 3.05 18.24
CA VAL A 117 -0.35 2.45 19.43
C VAL A 117 0.17 1.03 19.63
N GLY A 118 0.70 0.74 20.82
CA GLY A 118 1.17 -0.59 21.22
C GLY A 118 2.58 -0.58 21.79
N ILE A 119 3.20 -1.75 21.86
CA ILE A 119 4.59 -1.91 22.29
C ILE A 119 5.58 -1.54 21.17
N ASP A 120 6.52 -0.64 21.47
CA ASP A 120 7.61 -0.33 20.55
C ASP A 120 8.62 -1.49 20.52
N ALA A 121 8.79 -2.14 19.37
CA ALA A 121 9.63 -3.34 19.23
C ALA A 121 11.12 -3.11 19.52
N ASN A 122 11.59 -1.87 19.47
CA ASN A 122 13.00 -1.52 19.70
C ASN A 122 13.28 -1.20 21.17
N SER A 123 12.35 -0.52 21.83
CA SER A 123 12.52 0.00 23.20
C SER A 123 11.71 -0.75 24.27
N GLY A 124 10.73 -1.56 23.88
CA GLY A 124 9.84 -2.28 24.80
C GLY A 124 8.87 -1.37 25.56
N VAL A 125 8.81 -0.09 25.22
CA VAL A 125 7.97 0.90 25.89
C VAL A 125 6.56 0.89 25.29
N TYR A 126 5.56 0.87 26.15
CA TYR A 126 4.16 1.00 25.74
C TYR A 126 3.85 2.43 25.32
N ARG A 127 3.31 2.61 24.11
CA ARG A 127 2.88 3.89 23.57
C ARG A 127 1.37 3.88 23.36
N PHE A 128 0.70 4.87 23.94
CA PHE A 128 -0.75 5.09 23.79
C PHE A 128 -1.64 3.92 24.22
N THR A 129 -1.19 3.04 25.12
CA THR A 129 -1.96 1.86 25.56
C THR A 129 -2.96 2.12 26.69
N GLY A 130 -2.85 3.25 27.40
CA GLY A 130 -3.83 3.68 28.41
C GLY A 130 -4.04 2.68 29.55
N ASP A 131 -3.01 1.91 29.92
CA ASP A 131 -3.04 0.84 30.95
C ASP A 131 -3.90 -0.40 30.61
N SER A 132 -4.37 -0.51 29.36
CA SER A 132 -5.12 -1.68 28.89
C SER A 132 -4.20 -2.73 28.28
N ILE A 133 -4.25 -3.96 28.81
CA ILE A 133 -3.51 -5.13 28.31
C ILE A 133 -3.92 -5.47 26.86
N HIS A 134 -5.17 -5.20 26.48
CA HIS A 134 -5.65 -5.47 25.13
C HIS A 134 -5.05 -4.53 24.07
N LEU A 135 -4.54 -3.36 24.48
CA LEU A 135 -3.85 -2.43 23.59
C LEU A 135 -2.33 -2.63 23.59
N ALA A 136 -1.80 -3.53 24.43
CA ALA A 136 -0.37 -3.85 24.49
C ALA A 136 0.15 -4.41 23.15
N ASP A 137 -0.64 -5.28 22.52
CA ASP A 137 -0.34 -5.86 21.19
C ASP A 137 -0.62 -4.89 20.03
N GLY A 138 -1.08 -3.68 20.32
CA GLY A 138 -1.47 -2.68 19.32
C GLY A 138 -2.80 -3.01 18.63
N ILE A 139 -3.10 -2.24 17.57
CA ILE A 139 -4.34 -2.44 16.80
C ILE A 139 -4.09 -3.48 15.71
N GLN A 140 -4.77 -4.63 15.80
CA GLN A 140 -4.66 -5.66 14.76
C GLN A 140 -5.13 -5.12 13.40
N PHE A 141 -4.29 -5.28 12.38
CA PHE A 141 -4.56 -4.81 11.03
C PHE A 141 -5.91 -5.29 10.48
N VAL A 142 -6.24 -6.57 10.68
CA VAL A 142 -7.51 -7.17 10.22
C VAL A 142 -8.71 -6.47 10.86
N VAL A 143 -8.67 -6.23 12.17
CA VAL A 143 -9.75 -5.58 12.92
C VAL A 143 -9.94 -4.14 12.45
N LEU A 144 -8.84 -3.40 12.25
CA LEU A 144 -8.86 -2.03 11.77
C LEU A 144 -9.46 -1.93 10.36
N VAL A 145 -9.03 -2.80 9.45
CA VAL A 145 -9.52 -2.83 8.06
C VAL A 145 -11.00 -3.21 8.00
N LEU A 146 -11.43 -4.25 8.72
CA LEU A 146 -12.83 -4.66 8.78
C LEU A 146 -13.71 -3.55 9.35
N GLY A 147 -13.30 -2.93 10.46
CA GLY A 147 -14.03 -1.82 11.08
C GLY A 147 -14.17 -0.62 10.13
N LEU A 148 -13.09 -0.23 9.45
CA LEU A 148 -13.10 0.91 8.54
C LEU A 148 -14.02 0.65 7.33
N PHE A 149 -13.97 -0.54 6.74
CA PHE A 149 -14.86 -0.92 5.65
C PHE A 149 -16.32 -1.04 6.08
N SER A 150 -16.59 -1.69 7.23
CA SER A 150 -17.96 -1.83 7.73
C SER A 150 -18.61 -0.47 8.03
N VAL A 151 -17.88 0.45 8.66
CA VAL A 151 -18.39 1.82 8.91
C VAL A 151 -18.62 2.56 7.60
N SER A 152 -17.70 2.45 6.64
CA SER A 152 -17.85 3.08 5.32
C SER A 152 -19.08 2.55 4.58
N GLU A 153 -19.32 1.25 4.56
CA GLU A 153 -20.49 0.64 3.91
C GLU A 153 -21.80 1.08 4.56
N ILE A 154 -21.86 1.11 5.90
CA ILE A 154 -23.06 1.58 6.62
C ILE A 154 -23.38 3.04 6.26
N LEU A 155 -22.37 3.92 6.21
CA LEU A 155 -22.56 5.32 5.85
C LEU A 155 -23.08 5.47 4.41
N LEU A 156 -22.53 4.69 3.46
CA LEU A 156 -22.99 4.68 2.07
C LEU A 156 -24.41 4.14 1.93
N LEU A 157 -24.76 3.10 2.68
CA LEU A 157 -26.13 2.58 2.73
C LEU A 157 -27.11 3.64 3.22
N LEU A 158 -26.75 4.36 4.30
CA LEU A 158 -27.60 5.41 4.87
C LEU A 158 -27.82 6.57 3.88
N GLU A 159 -26.79 6.97 3.14
CA GLU A 159 -26.89 7.98 2.08
C GLU A 159 -27.83 7.55 0.95
N LYS A 160 -27.72 6.29 0.50
CA LYS A 160 -28.58 5.73 -0.56
C LYS A 160 -30.05 5.64 -0.12
N THR A 161 -30.30 5.21 1.12
CA THR A 161 -31.67 5.13 1.67
C THR A 161 -32.29 6.53 1.83
N HIS A 162 -31.51 7.54 2.22
CA HIS A 162 -32.01 8.92 2.36
C HIS A 162 -32.34 9.57 1.00
N HIS A 163 -31.67 9.17 -0.08
CA HIS A 163 -31.99 9.59 -1.46
C HIS A 163 -33.10 8.75 -2.15
N GLY A 164 -33.74 7.83 -1.43
CA GLY A 164 -34.92 7.10 -1.92
C GLY A 164 -34.63 6.03 -2.98
N GLN A 165 -33.39 5.55 -3.10
CA GLN A 165 -33.07 4.40 -3.96
C GLN A 165 -33.15 3.10 -3.13
N GLU A 166 -33.90 2.11 -3.65
CA GLU A 166 -34.08 0.81 -3.01
C GLU A 166 -32.74 0.12 -2.78
N ALA A 167 -32.52 -0.31 -1.54
CA ALA A 167 -31.40 -1.14 -1.15
C ALA A 167 -31.59 -2.52 -1.81
N VAL A 168 -30.69 -2.86 -2.74
CA VAL A 168 -30.55 -4.23 -3.27
C VAL A 168 -29.83 -5.09 -2.24
#